data_AF-A0A5A5TAV2-F1
#
_entry.id   AF-A0A5A5TAV2-F1
#
_cell.length_a   1.000
_cell.length_b   1.000
_cell.length_c   1.000
_cell.angle_alpha   90.00
_cell.angle_beta   90.00
_cell.angle_gamma   90.00
#
_symmetry.space_group_name_H-M   'P 1'
#
loop_
_entity.id
_entity.type
_entity.pdbx_description
1 polymer ?
#
loop_
_entity_poly.entity_id
_entity_poly.type
_entity_poly.pdbx_seq_one_letter_code
_entity_poly.pdbx_strand_id
1 'polypeptide(L)'
;MLPIHNNSSSVSREQVTEAYLQAIGLIDERVAPYLGKATTRVLVQGAAKRLTITYPFLNCLVNRPYTALIPAIIHEQLGSITANELEEGLMALLDACFAGLRELTGDLIVPPLHDEVTNQLQQLQ
;
A
#
# COMPACT_ATOMS: atom_id res chain seq x y z
N MET A 1 2.93 23.43 -38.27
CA MET A 1 3.03 22.02 -37.84
C MET A 1 3.26 22.00 -36.34
N LEU A 2 2.35 21.39 -35.59
CA LEU A 2 2.59 20.93 -34.21
C LEU A 2 3.43 19.62 -34.26
N PRO A 3 4.13 19.26 -33.17
CA PRO A 3 3.50 18.48 -32.09
C PRO A 3 3.65 19.22 -30.74
N ILE A 4 2.57 19.53 -30.03
CA ILE A 4 1.96 18.72 -28.95
C ILE A 4 3.01 17.91 -28.18
N HIS A 5 3.67 18.55 -27.22
CA HIS A 5 4.19 17.81 -26.07
C HIS A 5 3.03 17.58 -25.10
N ASN A 6 2.51 16.35 -25.14
CA ASN A 6 1.65 15.77 -24.12
C ASN A 6 2.36 15.87 -22.76
N ASN A 7 2.05 16.90 -21.97
CA ASN A 7 2.39 16.93 -20.54
C ASN A 7 1.21 16.38 -19.71
N SER A 8 0.68 15.23 -20.13
CA SER A 8 -0.36 14.51 -19.40
C SER A 8 0.18 13.15 -18.96
N SER A 9 1.03 13.17 -17.93
CA SER A 9 1.06 12.17 -16.84
C SER A 9 2.35 12.41 -16.04
N SER A 10 2.30 13.29 -15.05
CA SER A 10 3.37 13.33 -14.05
C SER A 10 2.76 13.50 -12.68
N VAL A 11 2.07 12.47 -12.20
CA VAL A 11 2.03 12.26 -10.75
C VAL A 11 3.50 12.22 -10.32
N SER A 12 3.91 13.18 -9.50
CA SER A 12 5.33 13.31 -9.16
C SER A 12 5.73 12.06 -8.39
N ARG A 13 6.95 11.56 -8.59
CA ARG A 13 7.43 10.38 -7.84
C ARG A 13 7.38 10.58 -6.32
N GLU A 14 7.44 11.82 -5.88
CA GLU A 14 7.25 12.21 -4.48
C GLU A 14 5.82 11.95 -4.02
N GLN A 15 4.81 12.31 -4.81
CA GLN A 15 3.41 11.99 -4.54
C GLN A 15 3.17 10.47 -4.48
N VAL A 16 3.76 9.70 -5.40
CA VAL A 16 3.68 8.22 -5.42
C VAL A 16 4.30 7.63 -4.14
N THR A 17 5.46 8.14 -3.72
CA THR A 17 6.16 7.69 -2.51
C THR A 17 5.40 8.06 -1.24
N GLU A 18 4.83 9.26 -1.19
CA GLU A 18 4.06 9.76 -0.06
C GLU A 18 2.73 9.01 0.09
N ALA A 19 2.00 8.81 -1.01
CA ALA A 19 0.78 8.00 -1.02
C ALA A 19 1.05 6.56 -0.53
N TYR A 20 2.17 5.97 -0.94
CA TYR A 20 2.59 4.64 -0.47
C TYR A 20 2.83 4.60 1.04
N LEU A 21 3.54 5.58 1.59
CA LEU A 21 3.79 5.67 3.03
C LEU A 21 2.52 5.95 3.83
N GLN A 22 1.65 6.81 3.32
CA GLN A 22 0.35 7.10 3.92
C GLN A 22 -0.55 5.86 3.93
N ALA A 23 -0.57 5.08 2.85
CA ALA A 23 -1.35 3.84 2.79
C ALA A 23 -0.92 2.83 3.85
N ILE A 24 0.39 2.63 4.01
CA ILE A 24 0.94 1.72 5.03
C ILE A 24 0.68 2.27 6.43
N GLY A 25 0.84 3.58 6.63
CA GLY A 25 0.53 4.27 7.87
C GLY A 25 -0.94 4.07 8.27
N LEU A 26 -1.85 4.20 7.31
CA LEU A 26 -3.28 4.05 7.51
C LEU A 26 -3.64 2.61 7.91
N ILE A 27 -3.03 1.60 7.29
CA ILE A 27 -3.22 0.21 7.70
C ILE A 27 -2.70 0.00 9.14
N ASP A 28 -1.51 0.50 9.47
CA ASP A 28 -0.97 0.42 10.84
C ASP A 28 -1.91 1.15 11.83
N GLU A 29 -2.46 2.32 11.51
CA GLU A 29 -3.36 3.09 12.37
C GLU A 29 -4.72 2.43 12.58
N ARG A 30 -5.30 1.86 11.53
CA ARG A 30 -6.66 1.31 11.56
C ARG A 30 -6.69 -0.15 12.01
N VAL A 31 -5.65 -0.95 11.72
CA VAL A 31 -5.61 -2.38 12.06
C VAL A 31 -4.88 -2.65 13.39
N ALA A 32 -3.85 -1.87 13.75
CA ALA A 32 -3.11 -2.11 15.00
C ALA A 32 -3.93 -2.02 16.29
N PRO A 33 -5.00 -1.22 16.41
CA PRO A 33 -5.88 -1.27 17.58
C PRO A 33 -6.52 -2.64 17.83
N TYR A 34 -6.67 -3.47 16.79
CA TYR A 34 -7.32 -4.78 16.89
C TYR A 34 -6.33 -5.92 17.05
N LEU A 35 -5.19 -5.88 16.38
CA LEU A 35 -4.20 -6.97 16.37
C LEU A 35 -2.88 -6.65 17.10
N GLY A 36 -2.65 -5.38 17.43
CA GLY A 36 -1.35 -4.86 17.83
C GLY A 36 -0.44 -4.57 16.62
N LYS A 37 0.50 -3.62 16.80
CA LYS A 37 1.42 -3.17 15.73
C LYS A 37 2.29 -4.30 15.17
N ALA A 38 2.78 -5.20 16.02
CA ALA A 38 3.64 -6.31 15.59
C ALA A 38 2.87 -7.27 14.66
N THR A 39 1.68 -7.69 15.07
CA THR A 39 0.82 -8.60 14.29
C THR A 39 0.33 -7.95 13.00
N THR A 40 -0.03 -6.67 13.04
CA THR A 40 -0.45 -5.90 11.86
C THR A 40 0.65 -5.89 10.80
N ARG A 41 1.90 -5.65 11.22
CA ARG A 41 3.05 -5.66 10.31
C ARG A 41 3.33 -7.02 9.72
N VAL A 42 3.20 -8.09 10.50
CA VAL A 42 3.33 -9.47 9.99
C VAL A 42 2.25 -9.78 8.95
N LEU A 43 1.02 -9.30 9.18
CA LEU A 43 -0.09 -9.46 8.26
C LEU A 43 0.17 -8.72 6.94
N VAL A 44 0.65 -7.49 6.99
CA VAL A 44 1.01 -6.74 5.77
C VAL A 44 2.22 -7.35 5.07
N GLN A 45 3.25 -7.81 5.80
CA GLN A 45 4.39 -8.52 5.21
C GLN A 45 3.97 -9.82 4.52
N GLY A 46 3.07 -10.57 5.15
CA GLY A 46 2.49 -11.79 4.57
C GLY A 46 1.67 -11.50 3.31
N ALA A 47 0.86 -10.44 3.32
CA ALA A 47 0.12 -9.98 2.15
C ALA A 47 1.08 -9.55 1.02
N ALA A 48 2.05 -8.69 1.32
CA ALA A 48 3.05 -8.24 0.36
C ALA A 48 3.82 -9.40 -0.27
N LYS A 49 4.24 -10.40 0.53
CA LYS A 49 4.96 -11.59 0.06
C LYS A 49 4.18 -12.40 -0.98
N ARG A 50 2.85 -12.45 -0.88
CA ARG A 50 1.98 -13.14 -1.85
C ARG A 50 1.84 -12.35 -3.15
N LEU A 51 1.95 -11.03 -3.06
CA LEU A 51 1.70 -10.11 -4.17
C LEU A 51 2.96 -9.69 -4.92
N THR A 52 4.16 -9.98 -4.42
CA THR A 52 5.43 -9.58 -5.06
C THR A 52 5.61 -10.11 -6.47
N ILE A 53 4.96 -11.22 -6.84
CA ILE A 53 5.00 -11.76 -8.21
C ILE A 53 4.27 -10.82 -9.18
N THR A 54 3.13 -10.26 -8.74
CA THR A 54 2.29 -9.36 -9.56
C THR A 54 2.73 -7.90 -9.42
N TYR A 55 3.15 -7.51 -8.23
CA TYR A 55 3.55 -6.15 -7.86
C TYR A 55 4.94 -6.19 -7.20
N PRO A 56 6.04 -6.25 -8.00
CA PRO A 56 7.40 -6.43 -7.48
C PRO A 56 7.86 -5.37 -6.48
N PHE A 57 7.27 -4.18 -6.52
CA PHE A 57 7.59 -3.08 -5.63
C PHE A 57 7.20 -3.32 -4.17
N LEU A 58 6.22 -4.20 -3.92
CA LEU A 58 5.84 -4.62 -2.57
C LEU A 58 6.94 -5.41 -1.86
N ASN A 59 7.97 -5.87 -2.59
CA ASN A 59 9.11 -6.57 -2.04
C ASN A 59 9.90 -5.73 -1.01
N CYS A 60 9.76 -4.40 -1.03
CA CYS A 60 10.32 -3.56 0.02
C CYS A 60 9.71 -3.83 1.40
N LEU A 61 8.43 -4.19 1.49
CA LEU A 61 7.74 -4.51 2.76
C LEU A 61 8.21 -5.84 3.33
N VAL A 62 8.50 -6.79 2.45
CA VAL A 62 8.92 -8.15 2.83
C VAL A 62 10.32 -8.14 3.42
N ASN A 63 11.25 -7.41 2.78
CA ASN A 63 12.67 -7.50 3.12
C ASN A 63 13.16 -6.40 4.06
N ARG A 64 12.30 -5.46 4.46
CA ARG A 64 12.70 -4.35 5.32
C ARG A 64 11.84 -4.28 6.59
N PRO A 65 12.44 -3.91 7.72
CA PRO A 65 11.65 -3.51 8.87
C PRO A 65 10.88 -2.22 8.54
N TYR A 66 9.68 -2.08 9.09
CA TYR A 66 8.83 -0.90 8.90
C TYR A 66 9.51 0.42 9.29
N THR A 67 10.43 0.36 10.25
CA THR A 67 11.24 1.52 10.68
C THR A 67 12.24 1.99 9.62
N ALA A 68 12.48 1.20 8.57
CA ALA A 68 13.36 1.54 7.45
C ALA A 68 12.57 1.93 6.18
N LEU A 69 11.25 2.01 6.26
CA LEU A 69 10.40 2.55 5.19
C LEU A 69 10.46 4.07 5.25
N ILE A 70 11.50 4.64 4.66
CA ILE A 70 11.65 6.10 4.48
C ILE A 70 11.43 6.47 3.02
N PRO A 71 10.97 7.70 2.73
CA PRO A 71 10.68 8.15 1.37
C PRO A 71 11.82 7.89 0.38
N ALA A 72 13.07 8.17 0.77
CA ALA A 72 14.24 7.97 -0.09
C ALA A 72 14.42 6.51 -0.57
N ILE A 73 14.18 5.53 0.30
CA ILE A 73 14.32 4.11 -0.03
C ILE A 73 13.21 3.65 -0.97
N ILE A 74 11.99 4.14 -0.73
CA ILE A 74 10.82 3.78 -1.54
C ILE A 74 10.95 4.43 -2.94
N HIS A 75 11.42 5.67 -3.01
CA HIS A 75 11.67 6.36 -4.28
C HIS A 75 12.60 5.58 -5.22
N GLU A 76 13.67 4.96 -4.67
CA GLU A 76 14.59 4.12 -5.45
C GLU A 76 13.93 2.84 -5.96
N GLN A 77 13.00 2.25 -5.21
CA GLN A 77 12.34 0.99 -5.58
C GLN A 77 11.16 1.19 -6.54
N LEU A 78 10.55 2.38 -6.56
CA LEU A 78 9.41 2.73 -7.40
C LEU A 78 9.80 3.26 -8.81
N GLY A 79 11.09 3.18 -9.19
CA GLY A 79 11.69 3.98 -10.26
C GLY A 79 11.02 3.96 -11.65
N SER A 80 10.23 2.93 -11.97
CA SER A 80 9.51 2.79 -13.24
C SER A 80 8.00 2.61 -13.10
N ILE A 81 7.44 2.80 -11.92
CA ILE A 81 6.05 2.43 -11.61
C ILE A 81 5.13 3.61 -11.90
N THR A 82 4.05 3.32 -12.60
CA THR A 82 2.99 4.29 -12.86
C THR A 82 2.10 4.49 -11.63
N ALA A 83 1.41 5.63 -11.55
CA ALA A 83 0.44 5.87 -10.47
C ALA A 83 -0.66 4.78 -10.43
N ASN A 84 -1.08 4.28 -11.59
CA ASN A 84 -2.10 3.22 -11.69
C ASN A 84 -1.57 1.88 -11.17
N GLU A 85 -0.36 1.46 -11.54
CA GLU A 85 0.24 0.22 -11.02
C GLU A 85 0.47 0.29 -9.51
N LEU A 86 0.77 1.48 -8.98
CA LEU A 86 0.86 1.71 -7.54
C LEU A 86 -0.52 1.52 -6.88
N GLU A 87 -1.55 2.18 -7.41
CA GLU A 87 -2.92 2.11 -6.90
C GLU A 87 -3.42 0.66 -6.88
N GLU A 88 -3.29 -0.05 -8.01
CA GLU A 88 -3.70 -1.45 -8.12
C GLU A 88 -2.97 -2.35 -7.12
N GLY A 89 -1.66 -2.15 -6.96
CA GLY A 89 -0.87 -2.93 -6.01
C GLY A 89 -1.17 -2.61 -4.54
N LEU A 90 -1.47 -1.35 -4.22
CA LEU A 90 -1.88 -0.94 -2.88
C LEU A 90 -3.28 -1.45 -2.52
N MET A 91 -4.22 -1.39 -3.45
CA MET A 91 -5.56 -1.96 -3.28
C MET A 91 -5.49 -3.48 -3.11
N ALA A 92 -4.71 -4.17 -3.94
CA ALA A 92 -4.49 -5.60 -3.78
C ALA A 92 -3.83 -5.95 -2.43
N LEU A 93 -2.87 -5.13 -1.97
CA LEU A 93 -2.25 -5.29 -0.66
C LEU A 93 -3.28 -5.14 0.46
N LEU A 94 -4.15 -4.12 0.36
CA LEU A 94 -5.21 -3.89 1.32
C LEU A 94 -6.17 -5.09 1.38
N ASP A 95 -6.66 -5.54 0.24
CA ASP A 95 -7.56 -6.69 0.14
C ASP A 95 -6.94 -7.94 0.75
N ALA A 96 -5.66 -8.21 0.45
CA ALA A 96 -4.94 -9.34 1.01
C ALA A 96 -4.70 -9.21 2.52
N CYS A 97 -4.54 -7.99 3.03
CA CYS A 97 -4.46 -7.72 4.47
C CYS A 97 -5.81 -8.00 5.15
N PHE A 98 -6.91 -7.50 4.60
CA PHE A 98 -8.24 -7.70 5.15
C PHE A 98 -8.74 -9.14 5.02
N ALA A 99 -8.36 -9.86 3.98
CA ALA A 99 -8.55 -11.30 3.89
C ALA A 99 -7.83 -12.03 5.04
N GLY A 100 -6.56 -11.69 5.30
CA GLY A 100 -5.82 -12.24 6.44
C GLY A 100 -6.40 -11.85 7.79
N LEU A 101 -6.91 -10.62 7.94
CA LEU A 101 -7.60 -10.18 9.15
C LEU A 101 -8.87 -11.00 9.35
N ARG A 102 -9.65 -11.22 8.29
CA ARG A 102 -10.86 -12.04 8.30
C ARG A 102 -10.57 -13.49 8.71
N GLU A 103 -9.47 -14.06 8.23
CA GLU A 103 -9.03 -15.40 8.67
C GLU A 103 -8.71 -15.44 10.17
N LEU A 104 -8.15 -14.35 10.73
CA LEU A 104 -7.77 -14.26 12.14
C LEU A 104 -8.93 -13.90 13.07
N THR A 105 -9.89 -13.09 12.61
CA THR A 105 -10.92 -12.47 13.47
C THR A 105 -12.36 -12.81 13.07
N GLY A 106 -12.57 -13.50 11.95
CA GLY A 106 -13.90 -13.67 11.35
C GLY A 106 -14.49 -12.35 10.84
N ASP A 107 -15.82 -12.32 10.64
CA ASP A 107 -16.57 -11.16 10.12
C ASP A 107 -16.84 -10.04 11.14
N LEU A 108 -16.26 -10.12 12.34
CA LEU A 108 -16.58 -9.20 13.44
C LEU A 108 -16.09 -7.75 13.24
N ILE A 109 -15.06 -7.54 12.40
CA ILE A 109 -14.33 -6.25 12.30
C ILE A 109 -14.10 -5.81 10.84
N VAL A 110 -14.06 -6.77 9.93
CA VAL A 110 -13.50 -6.61 8.58
C VAL A 110 -14.31 -5.71 7.63
N PRO A 111 -15.64 -5.86 7.49
CA PRO A 111 -16.37 -5.09 6.48
C PRO A 111 -16.33 -3.56 6.67
N PRO A 112 -16.67 -2.99 7.85
CA PRO A 112 -16.68 -1.53 8.01
C PRO A 112 -15.27 -0.92 7.95
N LEU A 113 -14.25 -1.67 8.39
CA LEU A 113 -12.87 -1.19 8.40
C LEU A 113 -12.23 -1.27 7.00
N HIS A 114 -12.60 -2.27 6.19
CA HIS A 114 -12.13 -2.38 4.80
C HIS A 114 -12.70 -1.26 3.93
N ASP A 115 -14.01 -0.99 4.05
CA ASP A 115 -14.66 0.12 3.34
C ASP A 115 -14.08 1.48 3.74
N GLU A 116 -13.83 1.70 5.03
CA GLU A 116 -13.26 2.95 5.52
C GLU A 116 -11.83 3.18 5.00
N VAL A 117 -10.96 2.17 5.09
CA VAL A 117 -9.57 2.30 4.62
C VAL A 117 -9.53 2.45 3.10
N THR A 118 -10.37 1.72 2.36
CA THR A 118 -10.49 1.86 0.90
C THR A 118 -10.90 3.27 0.50
N ASN A 119 -11.94 3.83 1.13
CA ASN A 119 -12.40 5.18 0.83
C ASN A 119 -11.34 6.25 1.16
N GLN A 120 -10.58 6.07 2.24
CA GLN A 120 -9.51 7.00 2.60
C GLN A 120 -8.30 6.88 1.66
N LEU A 121 -7.93 5.68 1.21
CA LEU A 121 -6.88 5.51 0.20
C LEU A 121 -7.24 6.20 -1.11
N GLN A 122 -8.50 6.10 -1.55
CA GLN A 122 -8.98 6.78 -2.75
C GLN A 122 -8.98 8.32 -2.63
N GLN A 123 -9.06 8.86 -1.42
CA GLN A 123 -9.00 10.32 -1.18
C GLN A 123 -7.58 10.86 -1.12
N LEU A 124 -6.57 10.00 -0.98
CA LEU A 124 -5.15 10.38 -0.93
C LEU A 124 -4.50 10.36 -2.33
N GLN A 125 -5.25 9.97 -3.36
CA GLN A 125 -4.85 9.87 -4.77
C GLN A 125 -5.42 11.03 -5.59
#